data_AF-A0A2D7XF42-F1
#
_entry.id   AF-A0A2D7XF42-F1
#
_cell.length_a   1.000
_cell.length_b   1.000
_cell.length_c   1.000
_cell.angle_alpha   90.00
_cell.angle_beta   90.00
_cell.angle_gamma   90.00
#
_symmetry.space_group_name_H-M   'P 1'
#
loop_
_entity.id
_entity.type
_entity.pdbx_description
1 polymer ?
#
loop_
_entity_poly.entity_id
_entity_poly.type
_entity_poly.pdbx_seq_one_letter_code
_entity_poly.pdbx_strand_id
1 'polypeptide(L)'
;MTQNKAQQPSDDRLTQLKTWLQQKSSTLGIALETLAPASSDASFRRYFRVQAHNRTLIAMDAPPPQENCEPFLHVTALLRDVGLNVPTVLAQDLPNGFLLLTDLGPQTYFQAIQAGMPDTSLQTRYKEALSALATMQTAKTTGLPDYDKSRMLSELD
;
A
#
# COMPACT_ATOMS: atom_id res chain seq x y z
N MET A 1 45.38 7.78 2.71
CA MET A 1 44.07 7.87 2.02
C MET A 1 43.15 6.84 2.63
N THR A 2 42.45 7.21 3.70
CA THR A 2 41.53 6.31 4.40
C THR A 2 40.13 6.82 4.09
N GLN A 3 39.42 6.11 3.21
CA GLN A 3 38.04 6.44 2.89
C GLN A 3 37.17 6.23 4.13
N ASN A 4 36.62 7.32 4.63
CA ASN A 4 35.62 7.33 5.69
C ASN A 4 34.32 6.74 5.11
N LYS A 5 34.00 5.47 5.44
CA LYS A 5 32.65 4.93 5.20
C LYS A 5 31.71 5.66 6.15
N ALA A 6 30.93 6.59 5.62
CA ALA A 6 29.82 7.19 6.36
C ALA A 6 28.92 6.05 6.89
N GLN A 7 28.80 5.93 8.22
CA GLN A 7 27.81 5.08 8.84
C GLN A 7 26.44 5.60 8.40
N GLN A 8 25.70 4.78 7.65
CA GLN A 8 24.30 5.06 7.35
C GLN A 8 23.54 5.16 8.69
N PRO A 9 22.70 6.18 8.89
CA PRO A 9 21.85 6.25 10.07
C PRO A 9 20.96 4.98 10.15
N SER A 10 20.82 4.44 11.36
CA SER A 10 19.97 3.26 11.64
C SER A 10 18.52 3.59 11.30
N ASP A 11 17.90 2.75 10.47
CA ASP A 11 16.46 2.78 10.22
C ASP A 11 15.75 1.91 11.27
N ASP A 12 15.51 2.49 12.44
CA ASP A 12 14.89 1.79 13.58
C ASP A 12 13.49 1.27 13.22
N ARG A 13 12.76 2.00 12.39
CA ARG A 13 11.43 1.62 11.90
C ARG A 13 11.48 0.37 11.02
N LEU A 14 12.43 0.29 10.10
CA LEU A 14 12.63 -0.92 9.29
C LEU A 14 13.04 -2.12 10.16
N THR A 15 13.81 -1.89 11.21
CA THR A 15 14.18 -2.93 12.18
C THR A 15 12.97 -3.46 12.94
N GLN A 16 12.10 -2.57 13.41
CA GLN A 16 10.82 -2.93 14.04
C GLN A 16 9.91 -3.69 13.07
N LEU A 17 9.77 -3.21 11.82
CA LEU A 17 8.97 -3.87 10.80
C LEU A 17 9.48 -5.30 10.52
N LYS A 18 10.79 -5.48 10.34
CA LYS A 18 11.39 -6.82 10.15
C LYS A 18 11.12 -7.74 11.34
N THR A 19 11.24 -7.22 12.56
CA THR A 19 10.96 -7.98 13.78
C THR A 19 9.51 -8.44 13.83
N TRP A 20 8.57 -7.55 13.49
CA TRP A 20 7.15 -7.87 13.42
C TRP A 20 6.83 -8.90 12.32
N LEU A 21 7.40 -8.73 11.12
CA LEU A 21 7.23 -9.68 10.03
C LEU A 21 7.80 -11.07 10.35
N GLN A 22 8.94 -11.15 11.06
CA GLN A 22 9.54 -12.42 11.50
C GLN A 22 8.57 -13.26 12.33
N GLN A 23 7.72 -12.62 13.14
CA GLN A 23 6.69 -13.30 13.94
C GLN A 23 5.59 -13.93 13.07
N LYS A 24 5.46 -13.51 11.80
CA LYS A 24 4.48 -14.01 10.84
C LYS A 24 5.09 -14.96 9.81
N SER A 25 6.42 -15.04 9.72
CA SER A 25 7.12 -15.76 8.65
C SER A 25 6.78 -17.24 8.56
N SER A 26 6.64 -17.96 9.67
CA SER A 26 6.33 -19.39 9.64
C SER A 26 4.93 -19.69 9.10
N THR A 27 3.95 -18.83 9.39
CA THR A 27 2.54 -19.02 9.00
C THR A 27 2.30 -18.58 7.56
N LEU A 28 2.99 -17.54 7.11
CA LEU A 28 2.77 -16.94 5.79
C LEU A 28 3.89 -17.25 4.78
N GLY A 29 4.93 -17.98 5.20
CA GLY A 29 6.07 -18.35 4.35
C GLY A 29 6.94 -17.18 3.92
N ILE A 30 7.03 -16.13 4.75
CA ILE A 30 7.73 -14.89 4.41
C ILE A 30 9.24 -15.13 4.41
N ALA A 31 9.87 -14.84 3.28
CA ALA A 31 11.31 -14.82 3.06
C ALA A 31 11.85 -13.41 3.30
N LEU A 32 12.18 -13.07 4.56
CA LEU A 32 12.54 -11.70 4.98
C LEU A 32 13.75 -11.12 4.27
N GLU A 33 14.68 -11.95 3.81
CA GLU A 33 15.85 -11.56 3.04
C GLU A 33 15.49 -10.92 1.69
N THR A 34 14.27 -11.15 1.20
CA THR A 34 13.75 -10.58 -0.05
C THR A 34 13.05 -9.23 0.14
N LEU A 35 12.95 -8.74 1.39
CA LEU A 35 12.28 -7.48 1.71
C LEU A 35 12.98 -6.31 1.00
N ALA A 36 12.27 -5.67 0.09
CA ALA A 36 12.79 -4.56 -0.70
C ALA A 36 11.74 -3.43 -0.83
N PRO A 37 12.14 -2.16 -0.99
CA PRO A 37 11.20 -1.08 -1.25
C PRO A 37 10.31 -1.38 -2.47
N ALA A 38 9.00 -1.16 -2.34
CA ALA A 38 8.01 -1.38 -3.40
C ALA A 38 7.54 -0.08 -4.05
N SER A 39 7.38 0.95 -3.23
CA SER A 39 7.00 2.31 -3.62
C SER A 39 7.30 3.25 -2.47
N SER A 40 7.70 4.47 -2.79
CA SER A 40 7.61 5.63 -1.89
C SER A 40 6.46 6.48 -2.42
N ASP A 41 5.33 6.49 -1.72
CA ASP A 41 4.21 7.35 -2.10
C ASP A 41 4.47 8.81 -1.64
N ALA A 42 3.51 9.71 -1.84
CA ALA A 42 3.57 11.11 -1.46
C ALA A 42 3.23 11.37 0.03
N SER A 43 3.22 10.33 0.87
CA SER A 43 2.95 10.37 2.30
C SER A 43 4.16 9.92 3.12
N PHE A 44 4.01 9.87 4.45
CA PHE A 44 5.02 9.29 5.35
C PHE A 44 5.06 7.75 5.30
N ARG A 45 4.11 7.11 4.60
CA ARG A 45 4.02 5.64 4.53
C ARG A 45 5.09 5.07 3.63
N ARG A 46 5.71 3.98 4.10
CA ARG A 46 6.67 3.20 3.32
C ARG A 46 6.09 1.85 3.00
N TYR A 47 6.30 1.39 1.77
CA TYR A 47 5.86 0.08 1.33
C TYR A 47 7.06 -0.77 0.94
N PHE A 48 7.09 -1.98 1.48
CA PHE A 48 8.12 -2.97 1.19
C PHE A 48 7.46 -4.21 0.62
N ARG A 49 8.01 -4.73 -0.47
CA ARG A 49 7.61 -5.99 -1.07
C ARG A 49 8.46 -7.10 -0.48
N VAL A 50 7.82 -8.23 -0.18
CA VAL A 50 8.49 -9.43 0.34
C VAL A 50 7.92 -10.67 -0.33
N GLN A 51 8.77 -11.64 -0.64
CA GLN A 51 8.35 -12.95 -1.13
C GLN A 51 7.74 -13.75 0.01
N ALA A 52 6.68 -14.50 -0.30
CA ALA A 52 5.94 -15.33 0.63
C ALA A 52 5.42 -16.57 -0.10
N HIS A 53 6.00 -17.74 0.15
CA HIS A 53 5.76 -18.96 -0.64
C HIS A 53 5.83 -18.68 -2.17
N ASN A 54 4.72 -18.83 -2.89
CA ASN A 54 4.60 -18.66 -4.35
C ASN A 54 3.97 -17.30 -4.74
N ARG A 55 3.98 -16.31 -3.84
CA ARG A 55 3.41 -14.97 -4.08
C ARG A 55 4.27 -13.88 -3.45
N THR A 56 3.94 -12.63 -3.73
CA THR A 56 4.48 -11.46 -3.04
C THR A 56 3.44 -10.83 -2.11
N LEU A 57 3.92 -10.20 -1.05
CA LEU A 57 3.14 -9.41 -0.09
C LEU A 57 3.72 -8.00 0.01
N ILE A 58 2.90 -7.06 0.48
CA ILE A 58 3.31 -5.69 0.78
C ILE A 58 3.24 -5.47 2.29
N ALA A 59 4.39 -5.18 2.90
CA ALA A 59 4.47 -4.66 4.26
C ALA A 59 4.41 -3.13 4.21
N MET A 60 3.41 -2.55 4.86
CA MET A 60 3.22 -1.12 5.02
C MET A 60 3.73 -0.68 6.39
N ASP A 61 4.52 0.38 6.42
CA ASP A 61 4.96 1.11 7.60
C ASP A 61 4.35 2.52 7.56
N ALA A 62 3.37 2.77 8.41
CA ALA A 62 2.75 4.07 8.64
C ALA A 62 3.16 4.57 10.02
N PRO A 63 4.21 5.39 10.14
CA PRO A 63 4.84 5.70 11.42
C PRO A 63 3.90 6.53 12.33
N PRO A 64 3.49 6.04 13.51
CA PRO A 64 2.79 6.86 14.49
C PRO A 64 3.73 7.95 15.05
N PRO A 65 3.24 9.15 15.39
CA PRO A 65 1.86 9.62 15.25
C PRO A 65 1.57 10.27 13.89
N GLN A 66 2.51 10.20 12.93
CA GLN A 66 2.43 10.93 11.66
C GLN A 66 1.33 10.38 10.76
N GLU A 67 1.05 9.08 10.83
CA GLU A 67 0.02 8.44 10.02
C GLU A 67 -0.86 7.45 10.81
N ASN A 68 -2.16 7.49 10.52
CA ASN A 68 -3.16 6.60 11.11
C ASN A 68 -3.57 5.53 10.08
N CYS A 69 -3.48 4.25 10.46
CA CYS A 69 -3.91 3.13 9.62
C CYS A 69 -5.44 2.96 9.55
N GLU A 70 -6.20 3.47 10.52
CA GLU A 70 -7.65 3.24 10.60
C GLU A 70 -8.43 3.77 9.37
N PRO A 71 -8.18 4.99 8.85
CA PRO A 71 -8.84 5.44 7.61
C PRO A 71 -8.53 4.53 6.42
N PHE A 72 -7.28 4.07 6.30
CA PHE A 72 -6.89 3.13 5.24
C PHE A 72 -7.67 1.82 5.36
N LEU A 73 -7.76 1.25 6.56
CA LEU A 73 -8.49 0.01 6.81
C LEU A 73 -9.99 0.16 6.54
N HIS A 74 -10.58 1.26 7.01
CA HIS A 74 -12.00 1.56 6.83
C HIS A 74 -12.38 1.68 5.35
N VAL A 75 -11.66 2.54 4.60
CA VAL A 75 -11.91 2.72 3.17
C VAL A 75 -11.65 1.43 2.39
N THR A 76 -10.58 0.70 2.69
CA THR A 76 -10.29 -0.59 2.05
C THR A 76 -11.43 -1.59 2.26
N ALA A 77 -12.02 -1.65 3.46
CA ALA A 77 -13.17 -2.51 3.73
C ALA A 77 -14.40 -2.09 2.91
N LEU A 78 -14.74 -0.80 2.89
CA LEU A 78 -15.86 -0.27 2.11
C LEU A 78 -15.76 -0.61 0.62
N LEU A 79 -14.56 -0.46 0.04
CA LEU A 79 -14.31 -0.76 -1.38
C LEU A 79 -14.35 -2.26 -1.67
N ARG A 80 -13.78 -3.09 -0.77
CA ARG A 80 -13.84 -4.56 -0.89
C ARG A 80 -15.28 -5.07 -0.86
N ASP A 81 -16.13 -4.49 -0.01
CA ASP A 81 -17.50 -4.95 0.19
C ASP A 81 -18.39 -4.74 -1.05
N VAL A 82 -18.00 -3.84 -1.97
CA VAL A 82 -18.62 -3.70 -3.31
C VAL A 82 -17.90 -4.45 -4.42
N GLY A 83 -16.93 -5.30 -4.07
CA GLY A 83 -16.23 -6.17 -5.01
C GLY A 83 -15.07 -5.53 -5.76
N LEU A 84 -14.57 -4.37 -5.32
CA LEU A 84 -13.37 -3.77 -5.93
C LEU A 84 -12.11 -4.56 -5.56
N ASN A 85 -11.18 -4.61 -6.52
CA ASN A 85 -9.88 -5.25 -6.34
C ASN A 85 -8.95 -4.35 -5.51
N VAL A 86 -9.06 -4.46 -4.19
CA VAL A 86 -8.21 -3.78 -3.22
C VAL A 86 -7.32 -4.77 -2.47
N PRO A 87 -6.19 -4.32 -1.87
CA PRO A 87 -5.36 -5.21 -1.07
C PRO A 87 -6.14 -5.80 0.10
N THR A 88 -6.02 -7.11 0.31
CA THR A 88 -6.54 -7.77 1.52
C THR A 88 -5.54 -7.62 2.66
N VAL A 89 -6.03 -7.28 3.85
CA VAL A 89 -5.23 -7.19 5.08
C VAL A 89 -5.03 -8.60 5.64
N LEU A 90 -3.78 -9.04 5.72
CA LEU A 90 -3.39 -10.37 6.20
C LEU A 90 -2.95 -10.35 7.67
N ALA A 91 -2.32 -9.25 8.10
CA ALA A 91 -1.94 -9.02 9.48
C ALA A 91 -1.84 -7.52 9.76
N GLN A 92 -2.02 -7.14 11.03
CA GLN A 92 -1.94 -5.75 11.49
C GLN A 92 -1.28 -5.65 12.86
N ASP A 93 -0.54 -4.57 13.08
CA ASP A 93 -0.05 -4.10 14.37
C ASP A 93 -0.24 -2.58 14.42
N LEU A 94 -1.47 -2.18 14.74
CA LEU A 94 -1.92 -0.79 14.72
C LEU A 94 -1.16 0.11 15.70
N PRO A 95 -0.86 -0.33 16.95
CA PRO A 95 -0.05 0.48 17.87
C PRO A 95 1.31 0.89 17.29
N ASN A 96 1.93 0.03 16.49
CA ASN A 96 3.19 0.32 15.81
C ASN A 96 3.02 0.80 14.36
N GLY A 97 1.80 0.90 13.84
CA GLY A 97 1.52 1.38 12.49
C GLY A 97 1.94 0.43 11.36
N PHE A 98 1.91 -0.89 11.58
CA PHE A 98 2.29 -1.87 10.57
C PHE A 98 1.09 -2.64 10.01
N LEU A 99 1.04 -2.79 8.68
CA LEU A 99 0.10 -3.67 8.00
C LEU A 99 0.85 -4.63 7.05
N LEU A 100 0.30 -5.82 6.86
CA LEU A 100 0.75 -6.78 5.87
C LEU A 100 -0.42 -7.06 4.92
N LEU A 101 -0.21 -6.79 3.65
CA LEU A 101 -1.23 -6.74 2.62
C LEU A 101 -0.91 -7.73 1.49
N THR A 102 -1.93 -8.18 0.77
CA THR A 102 -1.71 -8.82 -0.53
C THR A 102 -1.11 -7.82 -1.52
N ASP A 103 -0.18 -8.28 -2.36
CA ASP A 103 0.38 -7.47 -3.43
C ASP A 103 -0.50 -7.53 -4.69
N LEU A 104 -0.83 -6.36 -5.25
CA LEU A 104 -1.59 -6.26 -6.51
C LEU A 104 -0.69 -6.34 -7.75
N GLY A 105 0.63 -6.48 -7.54
CA GLY A 105 1.62 -6.64 -8.58
C GLY A 105 2.49 -5.39 -8.76
N PRO A 106 3.65 -5.54 -9.41
CA PRO A 106 4.63 -4.47 -9.54
C PRO A 106 4.37 -3.54 -10.73
N GLN A 107 3.53 -3.94 -11.69
CA GLN A 107 3.33 -3.21 -12.94
C GLN A 107 2.11 -2.30 -12.86
N THR A 108 2.33 -0.99 -13.02
CA THR A 108 1.24 -0.01 -13.14
C THR A 108 0.72 0.06 -14.57
N TYR A 109 -0.52 0.56 -14.75
CA TYR A 109 -1.02 0.86 -16.10
C TYR A 109 -0.13 1.85 -16.85
N PHE A 110 0.42 2.86 -16.17
CA PHE A 110 1.34 3.81 -16.78
C PHE A 110 2.58 3.12 -17.37
N GLN A 111 3.22 2.22 -16.61
CA GLN A 111 4.37 1.46 -17.09
C GLN A 111 4.01 0.56 -18.28
N ALA A 112 2.85 -0.11 -18.22
CA ALA A 112 2.40 -0.96 -19.31
C ALA A 112 2.11 -0.15 -20.59
N ILE A 113 1.53 1.05 -20.47
CA ILE A 113 1.30 1.97 -21.59
C ILE A 113 2.64 2.42 -22.20
N GLN A 114 3.58 2.87 -21.37
CA GLN A 114 4.92 3.27 -21.81
C GLN A 114 5.69 2.14 -22.51
N ALA A 115 5.43 0.88 -22.12
CA ALA A 115 6.01 -0.30 -22.75
C ALA A 115 5.36 -0.69 -24.09
N GLY A 116 4.44 0.13 -24.63
CA GLY A 116 3.80 -0.11 -25.93
C GLY A 116 2.58 -1.02 -25.84
N MET A 117 1.76 -0.89 -24.79
CA MET A 117 0.48 -1.60 -24.69
C MET A 117 -0.35 -1.39 -25.98
N PRO A 118 -0.82 -2.46 -26.64
CA PRO A 118 -1.65 -2.34 -27.84
C PRO A 118 -2.93 -1.55 -27.56
N ASP A 119 -3.37 -0.75 -28.52
CA ASP A 119 -4.58 0.08 -28.40
C ASP A 119 -5.82 -0.70 -27.97
N THR A 120 -5.99 -1.94 -28.46
CA THR A 120 -7.11 -2.80 -28.06
C THR A 120 -7.08 -3.15 -26.57
N SER A 121 -5.90 -3.48 -26.04
CA SER A 121 -5.69 -3.71 -24.61
C SER A 121 -5.89 -2.42 -23.81
N LEU A 122 -5.37 -1.29 -24.32
CA LEU A 122 -5.52 0.02 -23.69
C LEU A 122 -7.00 0.39 -23.52
N GLN A 123 -7.79 0.31 -24.59
CA GLN A 123 -9.23 0.57 -24.57
C GLN A 123 -9.96 -0.33 -23.57
N THR A 124 -9.55 -1.60 -23.48
CA THR A 124 -10.11 -2.54 -22.50
C THR A 124 -9.80 -2.11 -21.07
N ARG A 125 -8.54 -1.76 -20.76
CA ARG A 125 -8.15 -1.29 -19.42
C ARG A 125 -8.86 0.00 -19.01
N TYR A 126 -9.05 0.93 -19.94
CA TYR A 126 -9.84 2.14 -19.67
C TYR A 126 -11.30 1.83 -19.33
N LYS A 127 -11.94 0.90 -20.07
CA LYS A 127 -13.32 0.47 -19.77
C LYS A 127 -13.43 -0.22 -18.42
N GLU A 128 -12.47 -1.07 -18.07
CA GLU A 128 -12.39 -1.72 -16.75
C GLU A 128 -12.23 -0.68 -15.63
N ALA A 129 -11.36 0.32 -15.81
CA ALA A 129 -11.17 1.40 -14.84
C ALA A 129 -12.45 2.25 -14.65
N LEU A 130 -13.14 2.60 -15.73
CA LEU A 130 -14.41 3.32 -15.66
C LEU A 130 -15.50 2.48 -14.97
N SER A 131 -15.54 1.18 -15.24
CA SER A 131 -16.46 0.25 -14.57
C SER A 131 -16.15 0.12 -13.07
N ALA A 132 -14.87 0.14 -12.70
CA ALA A 132 -14.45 0.18 -11.30
C ALA A 132 -14.89 1.48 -10.61
N LEU A 133 -14.81 2.63 -11.28
CA LEU A 133 -15.33 3.90 -10.74
C LEU A 133 -16.85 3.86 -10.53
N ALA A 134 -17.60 3.31 -11.50
CA ALA A 134 -19.05 3.13 -11.33
C ALA A 134 -19.38 2.19 -10.16
N THR A 135 -18.60 1.12 -9.99
CA THR A 135 -18.74 0.19 -8.85
C THR A 135 -18.42 0.88 -7.53
N MET A 136 -17.35 1.68 -7.48
CA MET A 136 -16.94 2.46 -6.31
C MET A 136 -18.05 3.38 -5.82
N GLN A 137 -18.80 4.01 -6.72
CA GLN A 137 -19.91 4.89 -6.37
C GLN A 137 -21.08 4.18 -5.66
N THR A 138 -21.14 2.85 -5.71
CA THR A 138 -22.13 2.06 -4.97
C THR A 138 -21.70 1.73 -3.54
N ALA A 139 -20.46 2.04 -3.17
CA ALA A 139 -19.94 1.80 -1.83
C ALA A 139 -20.68 2.66 -0.80
N LYS A 140 -20.82 2.09 0.41
CA LYS A 140 -21.33 2.86 1.54
C LYS A 140 -20.34 3.97 1.87
N THR A 141 -20.87 5.14 2.22
CA THR A 141 -20.07 6.29 2.69
C THR A 141 -20.15 6.46 4.22
N THR A 142 -20.76 5.51 4.92
CA THR A 142 -20.93 5.54 6.37
C THR A 142 -19.58 5.69 7.09
N GLY A 143 -19.49 6.65 8.00
CA GLY A 143 -18.28 6.91 8.79
C GLY A 143 -17.19 7.66 8.04
N LEU A 144 -17.44 8.11 6.80
CA LEU A 144 -16.56 9.05 6.11
C LEU A 144 -16.97 10.49 6.46
N PRO A 145 -16.00 11.41 6.66
CA PRO A 145 -16.32 12.83 6.82
C PRO A 145 -16.84 13.41 5.51
N ASP A 146 -17.71 14.41 5.60
CA ASP A 146 -18.16 15.15 4.43
C ASP A 146 -16.98 15.92 3.83
N TYR A 147 -16.82 15.83 2.50
CA TYR A 147 -15.88 16.66 1.77
C TYR A 147 -16.57 17.97 1.39
N ASP A 148 -16.64 18.89 2.35
CA ASP A 148 -17.29 20.18 2.19
C ASP A 148 -16.32 21.29 1.75
N LYS A 149 -16.87 22.49 1.57
CA LYS A 149 -16.07 23.68 1.21
C LYS A 149 -14.97 23.98 2.24
N SER A 150 -15.24 23.78 3.53
CA SER A 150 -14.27 24.08 4.58
C SER A 150 -13.07 23.14 4.50
N ARG A 151 -13.32 21.83 4.28
CA ARG A 151 -12.28 20.83 4.09
C ARG A 151 -11.45 21.12 2.83
N MET A 152 -12.11 21.39 1.71
CA MET A 152 -11.45 21.74 0.46
C MET A 152 -10.52 22.96 0.61
N LEU A 153 -10.98 24.02 1.30
CA LEU A 153 -10.17 25.22 1.54
C LEU A 153 -8.94 24.92 2.41
N SER A 154 -9.08 24.08 3.43
CA SER A 154 -7.95 23.72 4.31
C SER A 154 -6.83 22.93 3.63
N GLU A 155 -7.08 22.35 2.45
CA GLU A 155 -6.07 21.61 1.67
C GLU A 155 -5.29 22.53 0.69
N LEU A 156 -5.74 23.77 0.50
CA LEU A 156 -5.12 24.76 -0.39
C LEU A 156 -4.18 25.74 0.35
N ASP A 157 -4.30 25.84 1.67
CA ASP A 157 -3.47 26.66 2.56
C ASP A 157 -2.17 25.92 2.96
#